data_AF-A0A4Y4CTL4-F1
#
_entry.id   AF-A0A4Y4CTL4-F1
#
_cell.length_a   1.000
_cell.length_b   1.000
_cell.length_c   1.000
_cell.angle_alpha   90.00
_cell.angle_beta   90.00
_cell.angle_gamma   90.00
#
_symmetry.space_group_name_H-M   'P 1'
#
loop_
_entity.id
_entity.type
_entity.pdbx_description
1 polymer ?
#
loop_
_entity_poly.entity_id
_entity_poly.type
_entity_poly.pdbx_seq_one_letter_code
_entity_poly.pdbx_strand_id
1 'polypeptide(L)'
;MSERIDKPERATQNRVVELFTRQLGYRYLGDWSGREGTHCIDEGLLTAFLARSGYSSAHISATLHRLRTEALRHGRTLYAANQAVYPLLRYGVPVKVAAGQVKRFWMAGAGSSCGTRCQRYWTSGSPC
;
A
#
# COMPACT_ATOMS: atom_id res chain seq x y z
N MET A 1 -7.14 33.28 -22.17
CA MET A 1 -7.83 31.98 -22.26
C MET A 1 -8.46 31.70 -20.90
N SER A 2 -9.79 31.86 -20.79
CA SER A 2 -10.50 31.62 -19.53
C SER A 2 -10.70 30.12 -19.36
N GLU A 3 -9.98 29.51 -18.42
CA GLU A 3 -10.19 28.12 -18.06
C GLU A 3 -11.52 28.03 -17.30
N ARG A 4 -12.59 27.67 -18.03
CA ARG A 4 -13.96 27.55 -17.50
C ARG A 4 -13.97 26.60 -16.30
N ILE A 5 -14.44 27.12 -15.17
CA ILE A 5 -14.62 26.41 -13.90
C ILE A 5 -15.72 25.32 -14.01
N ASP A 6 -16.44 25.24 -15.14
CA ASP A 6 -17.57 24.32 -15.37
C ASP A 6 -17.18 22.96 -15.99
N LYS A 7 -15.90 22.60 -16.05
CA LYS A 7 -15.52 21.26 -16.53
C LYS A 7 -15.91 20.21 -15.47
N PRO A 8 -16.53 19.08 -15.87
CA PRO A 8 -16.86 18.04 -14.91
C PRO A 8 -15.56 17.47 -14.31
N GLU A 9 -15.45 17.45 -12.98
CA GLU A 9 -14.30 16.89 -12.25
C GLU A 9 -13.95 15.49 -12.73
N ARG A 10 -14.97 14.69 -13.10
CA ARG A 10 -14.82 13.34 -13.63
C ARG A 10 -13.95 13.25 -14.88
N ALA A 11 -13.99 14.26 -15.75
CA ALA A 11 -13.11 14.30 -16.93
C ALA A 11 -11.63 14.43 -16.52
N THR A 12 -11.35 15.23 -15.48
CA THR A 12 -10.00 15.34 -14.91
C THR A 12 -9.58 14.05 -14.21
N GLN A 13 -10.47 13.44 -13.42
CA GLN A 13 -10.21 12.15 -12.79
C GLN A 13 -9.84 11.07 -13.82
N ASN A 14 -10.58 10.96 -14.92
CA ASN A 14 -10.31 9.99 -15.98
C ASN A 14 -8.92 10.19 -16.62
N ARG A 15 -8.52 11.45 -16.86
CA ARG A 15 -7.19 11.77 -17.39
C ARG A 15 -6.08 11.39 -16.42
N VAL A 16 -6.29 11.59 -15.12
CA VAL A 16 -5.34 11.17 -14.08
C VAL A 16 -5.25 9.64 -14.03
N VAL A 17 -6.37 8.92 -14.06
CA VAL A 17 -6.37 7.45 -14.10
C VAL A 17 -5.61 6.95 -15.33
N GLU A 18 -5.84 7.53 -16.50
CA GLU A 18 -5.13 7.16 -17.72
C GLU A 18 -3.61 7.39 -17.60
N LEU A 19 -3.18 8.54 -17.06
CA LEU A 19 -1.77 8.83 -16.81
C LEU A 19 -1.13 7.75 -15.92
N PHE A 20 -1.73 7.47 -14.76
CA PHE A 20 -1.19 6.50 -13.82
C PHE A 20 -1.17 5.08 -14.38
N THR A 21 -2.19 4.69 -15.15
CA THR A 21 -2.32 3.32 -15.66
C THR A 21 -1.55 3.05 -16.94
N ARG A 22 -1.66 3.95 -17.92
CA ARG A 22 -1.08 3.76 -19.27
C ARG A 22 0.38 4.19 -19.34
N GLN A 23 0.74 5.27 -18.66
CA GLN A 23 2.10 5.83 -18.77
C GLN A 23 2.99 5.37 -17.62
N LEU A 24 2.46 5.38 -16.39
CA LEU A 24 3.25 5.03 -15.20
C LEU A 24 3.13 3.56 -14.79
N GLY A 25 2.24 2.79 -15.43
CA GLY A 25 2.10 1.34 -15.21
C GLY A 25 1.47 0.95 -13.88
N TYR A 26 0.77 1.86 -13.20
CA TYR A 26 0.04 1.54 -11.98
C TYR A 26 -1.18 0.70 -12.29
N ARG A 27 -1.47 -0.25 -11.40
CA ARG A 27 -2.71 -1.02 -11.45
C ARG A 27 -3.88 -0.16 -10.98
N TYR A 28 -4.89 0.01 -11.82
CA TYR A 28 -6.16 0.58 -11.40
C TYR A 28 -6.94 -0.42 -10.55
N LEU A 29 -7.42 0.02 -9.38
CA LEU A 29 -8.17 -0.81 -8.45
C LEU A 29 -9.70 -0.68 -8.61
N GLY A 30 -10.16 0.09 -9.60
CA GLY A 30 -11.58 0.36 -9.84
C GLY A 30 -12.07 1.62 -9.12
N ASP A 31 -13.36 1.90 -9.26
CA ASP A 31 -14.06 2.97 -8.54
C ASP A 31 -14.51 2.48 -7.17
N TRP A 32 -14.08 3.17 -6.12
CA TRP A 32 -14.33 2.79 -4.72
C TRP A 32 -15.40 3.68 -4.06
N SER A 33 -16.03 4.58 -4.80
CA SER A 33 -17.04 5.52 -4.28
C SER A 33 -18.25 4.84 -3.62
N GLY A 34 -18.64 3.65 -4.09
CA GLY A 34 -19.79 2.90 -3.56
C GLY A 34 -19.43 1.75 -2.61
N ARG A 35 -18.18 1.63 -2.15
CA ARG A 35 -17.75 0.48 -1.35
C ARG A 35 -18.03 0.68 0.14
N GLU A 36 -18.74 -0.27 0.75
CA GLU A 36 -18.90 -0.33 2.20
C GLU A 36 -17.59 -0.76 2.89
N GLY A 37 -17.33 -0.24 4.10
CA GLY A 37 -16.13 -0.60 4.87
C GLY A 37 -14.84 0.06 4.37
N THR A 38 -14.91 1.33 3.98
CA THR A 38 -13.72 2.11 3.62
C THR A 38 -12.86 2.35 4.86
N HIS A 39 -11.82 1.55 5.01
CA HIS A 39 -10.82 1.68 6.08
C HIS A 39 -9.51 2.25 5.52
N CYS A 40 -8.69 2.83 6.40
CA CYS A 40 -7.37 3.36 6.04
C CYS A 40 -6.37 2.27 5.58
N ILE A 41 -6.69 1.00 5.81
CA ILE A 41 -5.86 -0.14 5.45
C ILE A 41 -6.76 -1.16 4.72
N ASP A 42 -6.44 -1.48 3.47
CA ASP A 42 -7.03 -2.64 2.80
C ASP A 42 -6.21 -3.89 3.15
N GLU A 43 -6.69 -4.64 4.15
CA GLU A 43 -6.03 -5.84 4.66
C GLU A 43 -5.89 -6.92 3.57
N GLY A 44 -6.82 -6.98 2.60
CA GLY A 44 -6.79 -7.95 1.51
C GLY A 44 -5.66 -7.69 0.52
N LEU A 45 -5.54 -6.46 0.03
CA LEU A 45 -4.45 -6.04 -0.86
C LEU A 45 -3.09 -6.16 -0.17
N LEU A 46 -3.00 -5.78 1.10
CA LEU A 46 -1.77 -5.88 1.88
C LEU A 46 -1.37 -7.34 2.13
N THR A 47 -2.32 -8.20 2.48
CA THR A 47 -2.10 -9.65 2.63
C THR A 47 -1.59 -10.26 1.34
N ALA A 48 -2.25 -9.99 0.22
CA ALA A 48 -1.85 -10.50 -1.09
C ALA A 48 -0.45 -10.01 -1.49
N PHE A 49 -0.10 -8.76 -1.17
CA PHE A 49 1.24 -8.23 -1.42
C PHE A 49 2.31 -8.93 -0.57
N LEU A 50 2.07 -9.07 0.73
CA LEU A 50 3.03 -9.69 1.65
C LEU A 50 3.20 -11.19 1.37
N ALA A 51 2.11 -11.89 1.02
CA ALA A 51 2.17 -13.30 0.63
C ALA A 51 3.03 -13.50 -0.62
N ARG A 52 2.85 -12.67 -1.67
CA ARG A 52 3.70 -12.70 -2.88
C ARG A 52 5.17 -12.37 -2.58
N SER A 53 5.43 -11.63 -1.50
CA SER A 53 6.78 -11.30 -1.06
C SER A 53 7.45 -12.43 -0.25
N GLY A 54 6.78 -13.59 -0.10
CA GLY A 54 7.32 -14.78 0.58
C GLY A 54 7.15 -14.79 2.09
N TYR A 55 6.27 -13.95 2.65
CA TYR A 55 6.02 -13.90 4.08
C TYR A 55 5.01 -14.96 4.54
N SER A 56 5.27 -15.60 5.69
CA SER A 56 4.34 -16.59 6.26
C SER A 56 3.07 -15.94 6.82
N SER A 57 1.97 -16.68 6.87
CA SER A 57 0.69 -16.23 7.45
C SER A 57 0.82 -15.61 8.85
N ALA A 58 1.58 -16.22 9.76
CA ALA A 58 1.75 -15.72 11.12
C ALA A 58 2.41 -14.32 11.17
N HIS A 59 3.41 -14.10 10.33
CA HIS A 59 4.07 -12.81 10.16
C HIS A 59 3.14 -11.75 9.54
N ILE A 60 2.32 -12.14 8.55
CA ILE A 60 1.34 -11.26 7.91
C ILE A 60 0.29 -10.82 8.94
N SER A 61 -0.29 -11.77 9.67
CA SER A 61 -1.30 -11.50 10.69
C SER A 61 -0.79 -10.54 11.77
N ALA A 62 0.43 -10.75 12.25
CA ALA A 62 1.01 -9.89 13.28
C ALA A 62 1.41 -8.50 12.75
N THR A 63 1.79 -8.39 11.47
CA THR A 63 2.02 -7.10 10.80
C THR A 63 0.73 -6.30 10.66
N LEU A 64 -0.35 -6.94 10.19
CA LEU A 64 -1.68 -6.32 10.08
C LEU A 64 -2.18 -5.84 11.44
N HIS A 65 -2.06 -6.69 12.46
CA HIS A 65 -2.47 -6.34 13.82
C HIS A 65 -1.71 -5.10 14.35
N ARG A 66 -0.40 -5.03 14.11
CA ARG A 66 0.41 -3.88 14.55
C ARG A 66 0.02 -2.59 13.84
N LEU A 67 -0.18 -2.64 12.52
CA LEU A 67 -0.59 -1.49 11.73
C LEU A 67 -1.98 -1.00 12.15
N ARG A 68 -2.93 -1.92 12.30
CA ARG A 68 -4.29 -1.61 12.75
C ARG A 68 -4.30 -0.95 14.12
N THR A 69 -3.50 -1.46 15.05
CA THR A 69 -3.39 -0.91 16.42
C THR A 69 -2.85 0.53 16.43
N GLU A 70 -1.90 0.87 15.56
CA GLU A 70 -1.39 2.24 15.47
C GLU A 70 -2.32 3.18 14.70
N ALA A 71 -2.97 2.68 13.64
CA ALA A 71 -3.85 3.46 12.78
C ALA A 71 -5.22 3.75 13.41
N LEU A 72 -5.79 2.81 14.17
CA LEU A 72 -7.13 2.90 14.77
C LEU A 72 -7.11 3.22 16.27
N ARG A 73 -6.01 3.76 16.79
CA ARG A 73 -5.92 4.08 18.21
C ARG A 73 -6.89 5.19 18.60
N HIS A 74 -7.85 4.87 19.47
CA HIS A 74 -8.79 5.84 20.01
C HIS A 74 -8.08 6.97 20.78
N GLY A 75 -8.63 8.19 20.71
CA GLY A 75 -8.10 9.36 21.40
C GLY A 75 -6.90 10.05 20.73
N ARG A 76 -6.41 9.54 19.59
CA ARG A 76 -5.40 10.24 18.77
C ARG A 76 -6.05 11.13 17.73
N THR A 77 -5.39 12.25 17.42
CA THR A 77 -5.69 13.02 16.21
C THR A 77 -5.26 12.24 14.97
N LEU A 78 -5.87 12.54 13.81
CA LEU A 78 -5.47 11.95 12.52
C LEU A 78 -3.98 12.16 12.24
N TYR A 79 -3.44 13.33 12.59
CA TYR A 79 -2.02 13.61 12.46
C TYR A 79 -1.17 12.68 13.32
N ALA A 80 -1.49 12.53 14.60
CA ALA A 80 -0.73 11.66 15.51
C ALA A 80 -0.80 10.18 15.08
N ALA A 81 -1.94 9.73 14.56
CA ALA A 81 -2.07 8.39 13.98
C ALA A 81 -1.16 8.22 12.75
N ASN A 82 -1.18 9.17 11.81
CA ASN A 82 -0.30 9.15 10.63
C ASN A 82 1.19 9.21 11.01
N GLN A 83 1.56 10.04 11.98
CA GLN A 83 2.93 10.14 12.49
C GLN A 83 3.42 8.82 13.08
N ALA A 84 2.55 8.08 13.79
CA ALA A 84 2.89 6.76 14.35
C ALA A 84 2.98 5.66 13.28
N VAL A 85 2.17 5.74 12.23
CA VAL A 85 2.16 4.77 11.11
C VAL A 85 3.34 4.97 10.16
N TYR A 86 3.77 6.22 9.91
CA TYR A 86 4.85 6.53 8.98
C TYR A 86 6.15 5.71 9.18
N PRO A 87 6.73 5.59 10.39
CA PRO A 87 7.94 4.79 10.58
C PRO A 87 7.72 3.31 10.27
N LEU A 88 6.51 2.78 10.49
CA LEU A 88 6.16 1.40 10.14
C LEU A 88 6.16 1.18 8.63
N LEU A 89 5.71 2.17 7.85
CA LEU A 89 5.74 2.14 6.39
C LEU A 89 7.17 2.31 5.84
N ARG A 90 7.95 3.23 6.43
CA ARG A 90 9.24 3.66 5.89
C ARG A 90 10.40 2.73 6.25
N TYR A 91 10.39 2.18 7.47
CA TYR A 91 11.47 1.35 8.01
C TYR A 91 11.05 -0.11 8.24
N GLY A 92 9.77 -0.39 8.03
CA GLY A 92 9.18 -1.70 8.17
C GLY A 92 8.65 -1.99 9.57
N VAL A 93 7.76 -2.99 9.66
CA VAL A 93 7.14 -3.37 10.92
C VAL A 93 8.02 -4.39 11.63
N PRO A 94 8.48 -4.12 12.87
CA PRO A 94 9.21 -5.11 13.66
C PRO A 94 8.20 -6.08 14.28
N VAL A 95 8.21 -7.33 13.83
CA VAL A 95 7.32 -8.38 14.33
C VAL A 95 8.13 -9.58 14.81
N LYS A 96 7.81 -10.07 16.01
CA LYS A 96 8.38 -11.30 16.58
C LYS A 96 7.29 -12.36 16.61
N VAL A 97 7.47 -13.45 15.86
CA VAL A 97 6.50 -14.56 15.80
C VAL A 97 6.97 -15.77 16.62
N ALA A 98 8.26 -15.82 16.98
CA ALA A 98 8.85 -16.79 17.91
C ALA A 98 10.10 -16.20 18.60
N ALA A 99 10.56 -16.81 19.70
CA ALA A 99 11.80 -16.44 20.37
C ALA A 99 12.98 -16.54 19.40
N GLY A 100 13.64 -15.41 19.11
CA GLY A 100 14.83 -15.33 18.27
C GLY A 100 14.59 -14.98 16.79
N GLN A 101 13.37 -15.04 16.26
CA GLN A 101 13.09 -14.68 14.85
C GLN A 101 12.47 -13.29 14.74
N VAL A 102 13.32 -12.26 14.73
CA VAL A 102 12.89 -10.88 14.41
C VAL A 102 12.99 -10.69 12.90
N LYS A 103 11.85 -10.60 12.21
CA LYS A 103 11.82 -10.17 10.80
C LYS A 103 11.25 -8.76 10.70
N ARG A 104 11.91 -7.91 9.91
CA ARG A 104 11.44 -6.58 9.54
C ARG A 104 10.72 -6.67 8.19
N PHE A 105 9.48 -6.23 8.15
CA PHE A 105 8.62 -6.30 6.96
C PHE A 105 8.73 -5.03 6.16
N TRP A 106 9.25 -5.12 4.94
CA TRP A 106 9.35 -3.98 4.04
C TRP A 106 8.09 -3.88 3.19
N MET A 107 7.29 -2.83 3.40
CA MET A 107 6.12 -2.54 2.57
C MET A 107 6.48 -1.65 1.38
N ALA A 108 7.55 -0.86 1.50
CA ALA A 108 8.23 -0.22 0.38
C ALA A 108 9.47 -1.06 0.05
N GLY A 109 9.53 -1.61 -1.17
CA GLY A 109 10.62 -2.48 -1.60
C GLY A 109 12.00 -1.86 -1.34
N ALA A 110 12.68 -2.31 -0.30
CA ALA A 110 14.03 -1.88 0.01
C ALA A 110 15.02 -2.84 -0.62
N GLY A 111 15.77 -2.31 -1.60
CA GLY A 111 17.11 -2.77 -1.95
C GLY A 111 17.27 -4.26 -2.21
N SER A 112 16.67 -4.77 -3.29
CA SER A 112 17.41 -5.77 -4.06
C SER A 112 18.42 -5.01 -4.91
N SER A 113 19.70 -5.37 -4.81
CA SER A 113 20.81 -4.84 -5.60
C SER A 113 20.70 -5.12 -7.11
N CYS A 114 19.52 -5.49 -7.62
CA CYS A 114 19.23 -5.55 -9.04
C CYS A 114 18.55 -4.23 -9.46
N GLY A 115 19.36 -3.16 -9.46
CA GLY A 115 19.01 -1.91 -10.11
C GLY A 115 18.64 -2.18 -11.57
N THR A 116 17.54 -1.55 -12.00
CA THR A 116 17.15 -1.39 -13.41
C THR A 116 16.42 -2.55 -14.12
N ARG A 117 16.14 -3.72 -13.49
CA ARG A 117 15.30 -4.76 -14.16
C ARG A 117 14.02 -5.18 -13.43
N CYS A 118 13.74 -4.69 -12.23
CA CYS A 118 12.57 -5.13 -11.46
C CYS A 118 11.31 -4.24 -11.55
N GLN A 119 11.28 -3.21 -12.42
CA GLN A 119 10.06 -2.42 -12.63
C GLN A 119 9.04 -3.12 -13.54
N ARG A 120 9.47 -4.14 -14.31
CA ARG A 120 8.61 -4.94 -15.21
C ARG A 120 7.92 -6.14 -14.53
N TYR A 121 8.21 -6.40 -13.25
CA TYR A 121 7.55 -7.50 -12.51
C TYR A 121 6.19 -7.12 -11.91
N TRP A 122 5.90 -5.82 -11.76
CA TRP A 122 4.64 -5.35 -11.19
C TRP A 122 3.44 -5.42 -12.16
N THR A 123 3.68 -5.56 -13.47
CA THR A 123 2.62 -5.46 -14.50
C THR A 123 2.31 -6.75 -15.25
N SER A 124 3.15 -7.80 -15.21
CA SER A 124 3.06 -8.92 -16.17
C SER A 124 2.64 -10.27 -15.60
N GLY A 125 2.53 -10.44 -14.28
CA GLY A 125 1.93 -11.64 -13.66
C GLY A 125 2.53 -12.99 -14.09
N SER A 126 3.72 -13.02 -14.68
CA SER A 126 4.36 -14.23 -15.19
C SER A 126 5.66 -14.48 -14.43
N PRO A 127 5.86 -15.67 -13.84
CA PRO A 127 7.13 -16.06 -13.28
C PRO A 127 8.12 -16.42 -14.39
N CYS A 128 9.40 -16.17 -14.15
CA CYS A 128 10.44 -16.96 -14.79
C CYS A 128 10.44 -18.37 -14.20
#